data_AF-A0A963A0X0-F1
#
_entry.id   AF-A0A963A0X0-F1
#
_cell.length_a   1.000
_cell.length_b   1.000
_cell.length_c   1.000
_cell.angle_alpha   90.00
_cell.angle_beta   90.00
_cell.angle_gamma   90.00
#
_symmetry.space_group_name_H-M   'P 1'
#
loop_
_entity.id
_entity.type
_entity.pdbx_description
1 polymer ?
#
loop_
_entity_poly.entity_id
_entity_poly.type
_entity_poly.pdbx_seq_one_letter_code
_entity_poly.pdbx_strand_id
1 'polypeptide(L)' 'WLILHGRYTCVARTPRCGACVIEDLCEYKEKKGSESN' A
#
# COMPACT_ATOMS: atom_id res chain seq x y z
N TRP A 1 -9.60 -11.58 4.16
CA TRP A 1 -8.17 -11.25 4.35
C TRP A 1 -7.76 -9.96 3.62
N LEU A 2 -8.03 -9.81 2.31
CA LEU A 2 -7.75 -8.57 1.56
C LEU A 2 -8.47 -7.30 2.08
N ILE A 3 -9.70 -7.41 2.61
CA ILE A 3 -10.45 -6.26 3.16
C ILE A 3 -9.76 -5.64 4.39
N LEU A 4 -9.22 -6.46 5.29
CA LEU A 4 -8.42 -5.97 6.42
C LEU A 4 -7.05 -5.48 5.96
N HIS A 5 -6.42 -6.23 5.04
CA HIS A 5 -5.11 -5.89 4.48
C HIS A 5 -5.06 -4.49 3.87
N GLY A 6 -6.09 -4.08 3.12
CA GLY A 6 -6.18 -2.74 2.55
C GLY A 6 -6.17 -1.63 3.61
N ARG A 7 -6.80 -1.86 4.77
CA ARG A 7 -6.89 -0.84 5.84
C ARG A 7 -5.62 -0.70 6.67
N TYR A 8 -4.83 -1.76 6.80
CA TYR A 8 -3.60 -1.75 7.60
C TYR A 8 -2.31 -1.67 6.79
N THR A 9 -2.35 -2.14 5.54
CA THR A 9 -1.17 -2.26 4.66
C THR A 9 -1.30 -1.34 3.43
N CYS A 10 -2.35 -1.47 2.63
CA CYS A 10 -2.52 -0.66 1.41
C CYS A 10 -3.33 0.63 1.67
N VAL A 11 -2.86 1.46 2.61
CA VAL A 11 -3.55 2.71 2.97
C VAL A 11 -3.36 3.80 1.90
N ALA A 12 -4.37 4.66 1.74
CA ALA A 12 -4.40 5.63 0.65
C ALA A 12 -3.27 6.67 0.71
N ARG A 13 -2.87 7.11 1.91
CA ARG A 13 -1.82 8.13 2.09
C ARG A 13 -0.42 7.52 2.04
N THR A 14 -0.13 6.53 2.87
CA THR A 14 1.22 5.96 3.02
C THR A 14 1.20 4.43 3.01
N PRO A 15 0.98 3.81 1.83
CA PRO A 15 0.88 2.36 1.76
C PRO A 15 2.20 1.71 2.18
N ARG A 16 2.10 0.63 2.96
CA ARG A 16 3.24 -0.17 3.42
C ARG A 16 3.53 -1.27 2.39
N CYS A 17 3.98 -0.88 1.20
CA CYS A 17 4.24 -1.80 0.09
C CYS A 17 5.21 -2.92 0.48
N GLY A 18 6.28 -2.65 1.23
CA GLY A 18 7.23 -3.69 1.68
C GLY A 18 6.68 -4.69 2.70
N ALA A 19 5.47 -4.49 3.22
CA ALA A 19 4.74 -5.46 4.05
C ALA A 19 3.53 -6.06 3.30
N CYS A 20 3.36 -5.71 2.02
CA CYS A 20 2.25 -6.13 1.18
C CYS A 20 2.58 -7.46 0.52
N VAL A 21 1.75 -8.48 0.75
CA VAL A 21 1.95 -9.83 0.17
C VAL A 21 1.79 -9.85 -1.36
N ILE A 22 1.17 -8.83 -1.93
CA ILE A 22 0.99 -8.66 -3.38
C ILE A 22 1.92 -7.59 -3.97
N GLU A 23 2.96 -7.16 -3.25
CA GLU A 23 3.90 -6.13 -3.74
C GLU A 23 4.47 -6.45 -5.12
N ASP A 24 4.87 -7.71 -5.33
CA ASP A 24 5.44 -8.19 -6.60
C ASP A 24 4.45 -8.10 -7.77
N LEU A 25 3.15 -8.19 -7.47
CA LEU A 25 2.05 -8.12 -8.43
C LEU A 25 1.40 -6.71 -8.47
N CYS A 26 1.86 -5.77 -7.64
CA CYS A 26 1.23 -4.47 -7.49
C CYS A 26 1.77 -3.47 -8.52
N GLU A 27 0.94 -3.07 -9.47
CA GLU A 27 1.27 -2.05 -10.48
C GLU A 27 1.46 -0.65 -9.88
N TYR A 28 1.02 -0.43 -8.63
CA TYR A 28 1.09 0.86 -7.92
C TYR A 28 2.12 0.87 -6.78
N LYS A 29 3.14 -0.01 -6.82
CA LYS A 29 4.21 -0.10 -5.80
C LYS A 29 5.00 1.20 -5.58
N GLU A 30 5.00 2.09 -6.58
CA GLU A 30 5.67 3.39 -6.53
C GLU A 30 4.83 4.50 -5.88
N LYS A 31 3.62 4.18 -5.41
CA LYS A 31 2.77 5.10 -4.63
C LYS A 31 3.35 5.28 -3.22
N LYS A 32 4.58 5.76 -3.12
CA LYS A 32 5.13 6.27 -1.86
C LYS A 32 4.34 7.52 -1.53
N GLY A 33 3.81 7.56 -0.32
CA GLY A 33 2.84 8.56 0.05
C GLY A 33 3.27 9.94 -0.36
N SER A 34 2.51 10.54 -1.28
CA SER A 34 2.59 11.96 -1.56
C SER A 34 2.28 12.63 -0.23
N GLU A 35 3.33 13.15 0.39
CA GLU A 35 3.27 14.07 1.50
C GLU A 35 2.55 15.32 0.96
N SER A 36 1.21 15.27 1.00
CA SER A 36 0.40 16.47 0.90
C SER A 36 0.68 17.26 2.17
N ASN A 37 1.49 18.30 2.01
CA ASN A 37 1.44 19.50 2.84
C ASN A 37 -0.03 19.93 3.03
#